data_AF-A0A8J5KWK3-F1
#
_entry.id   AF-A0A8J5KWK3-F1
#
_cell.length_a   1.000
_cell.length_b   1.000
_cell.length_c   1.000
_cell.angle_alpha   90.00
_cell.angle_beta   90.00
_cell.angle_gamma   90.00
#
_symmetry.space_group_name_H-M   'P 1'
#
loop_
_entity.id
_entity.type
_entity.pdbx_description
1 polymer ?
#
loop_
_entity_poly.entity_id
_entity_poly.type
_entity_poly.pdbx_seq_one_letter_code
_entity_poly.pdbx_strand_id
1 'polypeptide(L)'
;MCKLINLRHVEADDMVIEQINSIGRLTNLQELPAFSVREDDRHKLTELSSLAQLHGRLCIKNLENATNCPFMLNFPLAQLVGLEYLYIRNCGELRSIEGLRFLKSLERLSIIGCPKLLQLDEGDEQVGSLTLLHELWIHNTVLLKMVPLKAPFRLSNV
;
A
#
# COMPACT_ATOMS: atom_id res chain seq x y z
N MET A 1 0.31 -22.12 15.71
CA MET A 1 -1.13 -22.17 15.34
C MET A 1 -1.71 -20.77 15.52
N CYS A 2 -2.23 -20.13 14.46
CA CYS A 2 -2.85 -18.80 14.59
C CYS A 2 -4.24 -18.95 15.23
N LYS A 3 -4.33 -18.68 16.53
CA LYS A 3 -5.57 -18.77 17.34
C LYS A 3 -6.53 -17.58 17.13
N LEU A 4 -6.19 -16.65 16.24
CA LEU A 4 -6.83 -15.34 16.10
C LEU A 4 -7.57 -15.16 14.78
N ILE A 5 -7.98 -16.23 14.09
CA ILE A 5 -8.63 -16.17 12.76
C ILE A 5 -9.94 -15.34 12.71
N ASN A 6 -10.54 -15.06 13.87
CA ASN A 6 -11.74 -14.23 13.99
C ASN A 6 -11.44 -12.76 14.31
N LEU A 7 -10.16 -12.38 14.41
CA LEU A 7 -9.74 -11.01 14.68
C LEU A 7 -10.14 -10.11 13.52
N ARG A 8 -10.79 -8.99 13.85
CA ARG A 8 -11.27 -7.98 12.89
C ARG A 8 -10.51 -6.67 12.97
N HIS A 9 -10.05 -6.31 14.17
CA HIS A 9 -9.37 -5.04 14.42
C HIS A 9 -8.06 -5.33 15.14
N VAL A 10 -6.97 -4.74 14.66
CA VAL A 10 -5.67 -4.72 15.34
C VAL A 10 -5.39 -3.29 15.75
N GLU A 11 -5.38 -3.01 17.04
CA GLU A 11 -4.93 -1.74 17.59
C GLU A 11 -3.68 -2.01 18.43
N ALA A 12 -2.52 -1.75 17.84
CA ALA A 12 -1.22 -1.94 18.48
C ALA A 12 -0.16 -1.11 17.77
N ASP A 13 0.94 -0.83 18.47
CA ASP A 13 2.11 -0.18 17.88
C ASP A 13 2.75 -1.07 16.81
N ASP A 14 3.42 -0.43 15.84
CA ASP A 14 4.06 -1.12 14.71
C ASP A 14 4.98 -2.27 15.13
N MET A 15 5.73 -2.10 16.23
CA MET A 15 6.64 -3.12 16.77
C MET A 15 5.92 -4.41 17.20
N VAL A 16 4.65 -4.33 17.61
CA VAL A 16 3.83 -5.48 18.00
C VAL A 16 3.26 -6.15 16.76
N ILE A 17 2.78 -5.37 15.79
CA ILE A 17 2.22 -5.89 14.54
C ILE A 17 3.27 -6.65 13.73
N GLU A 18 4.51 -6.16 13.74
CA GLU A 18 5.67 -6.82 13.13
C GLU A 18 6.03 -8.18 13.77
N GLN A 19 5.45 -8.54 14.91
CA GLN A 19 5.60 -9.86 15.53
C GLN A 19 4.48 -10.84 15.16
N ILE A 20 3.40 -10.36 14.52
CA ILE A 20 2.30 -11.19 14.07
C ILE A 20 2.74 -11.94 12.80
N ASN A 21 3.18 -13.18 12.99
CA ASN A 21 3.52 -14.05 11.87
C ASN A 21 2.25 -14.49 11.12
N SER A 22 2.35 -14.63 9.79
CA SER A 22 1.27 -15.15 8.95
C SER A 22 -0.03 -14.35 9.08
N ILE A 23 0.09 -13.01 9.07
CA ILE A 23 -1.05 -12.10 9.15
C ILE A 23 -2.06 -12.34 8.03
N GLY A 24 -1.63 -12.83 6.86
CA GLY A 24 -2.52 -13.22 5.75
C GLY A 24 -3.52 -14.33 6.11
N ARG A 25 -3.36 -15.03 7.24
CA ARG A 25 -4.34 -15.98 7.77
C ARG A 25 -5.49 -15.33 8.52
N LEU A 26 -5.38 -14.05 8.87
CA LEU A 26 -6.42 -13.28 9.55
C LEU A 26 -7.41 -12.75 8.51
N THR A 27 -8.05 -13.65 7.77
CA THR A 27 -8.88 -13.30 6.60
C THR A 27 -10.14 -12.48 6.93
N ASN A 28 -10.52 -12.43 8.21
CA ASN A 28 -11.61 -11.58 8.71
C ASN A 28 -11.13 -10.20 9.19
N LEU A 29 -9.84 -9.89 9.02
CA LEU A 29 -9.27 -8.61 9.45
C LEU A 29 -9.81 -7.48 8.58
N GLN A 30 -10.37 -6.47 9.25
CA GLN A 30 -11.03 -5.31 8.69
C GLN A 30 -10.18 -4.04 8.83
N GLU A 31 -9.43 -3.94 9.92
CA GLU A 31 -8.56 -2.79 10.19
C GLU A 31 -7.16 -3.23 10.60
N LEU A 32 -6.16 -2.70 9.89
CA LEU A 32 -4.74 -2.93 10.13
C LEU A 32 -4.01 -1.59 10.00
N PRO A 33 -3.49 -1.00 11.09
CA PRO A 33 -2.93 0.34 11.04
C PRO A 33 -1.62 0.41 10.25
N ALA A 34 -0.81 -0.66 10.30
CA ALA A 34 0.44 -0.73 9.56
C ALA A 34 0.80 -2.14 9.09
N PHE A 35 1.54 -2.23 7.99
CA PHE A 35 2.15 -3.44 7.46
C PHE A 35 3.56 -3.14 6.95
N SER A 36 4.57 -3.71 7.60
CA SER A 36 5.98 -3.59 7.19
C SER A 36 6.34 -4.79 6.31
N VAL A 37 6.62 -4.55 5.03
CA VAL A 37 7.00 -5.63 4.11
C VAL A 37 8.40 -6.13 4.47
N ARG A 38 8.58 -7.45 4.55
CA ARG A 38 9.85 -8.11 4.86
C ARG A 38 10.24 -9.07 3.74
N GLU A 39 11.55 -9.27 3.56
CA GLU A 39 12.06 -10.31 2.66
C GLU A 39 11.91 -11.73 3.25
N ASP A 40 11.80 -11.82 4.58
CA ASP A 40 11.55 -13.09 5.27
C ASP A 40 10.08 -13.55 5.14
N ASP A 41 9.80 -14.80 5.53
CA ASP A 41 8.46 -15.42 5.40
C ASP A 41 7.41 -14.87 6.38
N ARG A 42 7.69 -13.83 7.17
CA ARG A 42 6.77 -13.36 8.22
C ARG A 42 5.77 -12.32 7.77
N HIS A 43 6.21 -11.41 6.89
CA HIS A 43 5.41 -10.28 6.37
C HIS A 43 5.69 -10.07 4.89
N LYS A 44 5.46 -11.10 4.09
CA LYS A 44 5.54 -10.95 2.63
C LYS A 44 4.39 -10.10 2.14
N LEU A 45 4.62 -9.24 1.15
CA LEU A 45 3.55 -8.41 0.57
C LEU A 45 2.37 -9.25 0.06
N THR A 46 2.64 -10.48 -0.38
CA THR A 46 1.61 -11.44 -0.82
C THR A 46 0.58 -11.77 0.27
N GLU A 47 0.88 -11.59 1.55
CA GLU A 47 -0.09 -11.83 2.62
C GLU A 47 -1.28 -10.86 2.59
N LEU A 48 -1.07 -9.63 2.11
CA LEU A 48 -2.15 -8.65 1.95
C LEU A 48 -3.21 -9.12 0.94
N SER A 49 -2.84 -9.98 -0.03
CA SER A 49 -3.80 -10.51 -1.01
C SER A 49 -4.92 -11.36 -0.38
N SER A 50 -4.68 -11.89 0.83
CA SER A 50 -5.66 -12.70 1.58
C SER A 50 -6.53 -11.86 2.53
N LEU A 51 -6.23 -10.56 2.66
CA LEU A 51 -6.91 -9.65 3.60
C LEU A 51 -7.97 -8.79 2.89
N ALA A 52 -8.81 -9.42 2.09
CA ALA A 52 -9.81 -8.74 1.25
C ALA A 52 -10.90 -7.97 2.04
N GLN A 53 -11.02 -8.20 3.35
CA GLN A 53 -11.94 -7.45 4.21
C GLN A 53 -11.35 -6.16 4.76
N LEU A 54 -10.05 -5.89 4.53
CA LEU A 54 -9.44 -4.64 4.96
C LEU A 54 -10.09 -3.45 4.27
N HIS A 55 -10.44 -2.46 5.07
CA HIS A 55 -10.99 -1.20 4.61
C HIS A 55 -10.42 -0.03 5.44
N GLY A 56 -10.82 1.19 5.09
CA GLY A 56 -10.37 2.38 5.81
C GLY A 56 -8.89 2.65 5.55
N ARG A 57 -8.05 2.55 6.58
CA ARG A 57 -6.67 3.08 6.55
C ARG A 57 -5.62 1.98 6.68
N LEU A 58 -4.57 2.05 5.86
CA LEU A 58 -3.41 1.17 5.94
C LEU A 58 -2.12 1.97 5.70
N CYS A 59 -1.13 1.81 6.58
CA CYS A 59 0.23 2.28 6.35
C CYS A 59 1.15 1.15 5.92
N ILE A 60 1.77 1.25 4.75
CA ILE A 60 2.74 0.29 4.25
C ILE A 60 4.15 0.88 4.38
N LYS A 61 5.08 0.06 4.89
CA LYS A 61 6.50 0.39 5.01
C LYS A 61 7.35 -0.65 4.30
N ASN A 62 8.57 -0.26 3.93
CA ASN A 62 9.58 -1.13 3.31
C ASN A 62 9.09 -1.81 2.02
N LEU A 63 8.23 -1.15 1.24
CA LEU A 63 7.61 -1.72 0.04
C LEU A 63 8.63 -2.13 -1.03
N GLU A 64 9.84 -1.56 -1.00
CA GLU A 64 11.00 -2.00 -1.79
C GLU A 64 11.34 -3.48 -1.62
N ASN A 65 11.01 -4.09 -0.48
CA ASN A 65 11.25 -5.52 -0.26
C ASN A 65 10.35 -6.41 -1.14
N ALA A 66 9.31 -5.84 -1.76
CA ALA A 66 8.45 -6.54 -2.71
C ALA A 66 8.85 -6.33 -4.18
N THR A 67 9.69 -5.33 -4.50
CA THR A 67 10.01 -4.99 -5.90
C THR A 67 10.88 -6.03 -6.61
N ASN A 68 11.50 -6.94 -5.86
CA ASN A 68 12.26 -8.08 -6.40
C ASN A 68 11.40 -9.32 -6.66
N CYS A 69 10.06 -9.25 -6.57
CA CYS A 69 9.20 -10.38 -6.89
C CYS A 69 8.91 -10.45 -8.40
N PRO A 70 9.47 -11.43 -9.16
CA PRO A 70 9.25 -11.56 -10.61
C PRO A 70 7.81 -11.94 -11.00
N PHE A 71 6.92 -12.16 -10.02
CA PHE A 71 5.51 -12.55 -10.21
C PHE A 71 4.52 -11.39 -9.95
N MET A 72 4.94 -10.13 -10.03
CA MET A 72 4.09 -8.93 -9.85
C MET A 72 2.94 -8.77 -10.88
N LEU A 73 2.64 -9.79 -11.70
CA LEU A 73 1.43 -9.84 -12.53
C LEU A 73 0.13 -9.64 -11.72
N ASN A 74 0.17 -9.92 -10.41
CA ASN A 74 -0.88 -9.55 -9.47
C ASN A 74 -0.26 -8.73 -8.33
N PHE A 75 -0.26 -7.41 -8.47
CA PHE A 75 0.07 -6.52 -7.37
C PHE A 75 -0.80 -6.87 -6.15
N PRO A 76 -0.22 -7.32 -5.01
CA PRO A 76 -1.01 -7.93 -3.92
C PRO A 76 -2.04 -7.01 -3.27
N LEU A 77 -1.94 -5.69 -3.48
CA LEU A 77 -2.93 -4.73 -3.00
C LEU A 77 -4.20 -4.69 -3.86
N ALA A 78 -4.23 -5.36 -5.02
CA ALA A 78 -5.39 -5.34 -5.92
C ALA A 78 -6.70 -5.83 -5.27
N GLN A 79 -6.59 -6.64 -4.21
CA GLN A 79 -7.73 -7.15 -3.46
C GLN A 79 -8.23 -6.21 -2.36
N LEU A 80 -7.47 -5.16 -2.02
CA LEU A 80 -7.81 -4.18 -0.99
C LEU A 80 -8.78 -3.12 -1.53
N VAL A 81 -9.85 -3.57 -2.18
CA VAL A 81 -10.77 -2.70 -2.92
C VAL A 81 -11.53 -1.73 -2.02
N GLY A 82 -11.69 -2.08 -0.74
CA GLY A 82 -12.32 -1.23 0.29
C GLY A 82 -11.36 -0.27 1.00
N LEU A 83 -10.09 -0.21 0.60
CA LEU A 83 -9.12 0.71 1.21
C LEU A 83 -9.40 2.14 0.77
N GLU A 84 -9.59 3.03 1.75
CA GLU A 84 -9.92 4.45 1.55
C GLU A 84 -8.67 5.33 1.65
N TYR A 85 -7.73 4.94 2.51
CA TYR A 85 -6.50 5.66 2.75
C TYR A 85 -5.29 4.73 2.76
N LEU A 86 -4.41 4.92 1.79
CA LEU A 86 -3.09 4.32 1.76
C LEU A 86 -1.99 5.34 2.14
N TYR A 87 -1.19 4.98 3.14
CA TYR A 87 0.08 5.65 3.42
C TYR A 87 1.24 4.75 3.00
N ILE A 88 2.20 5.30 2.27
CA ILE A 88 3.46 4.64 1.94
C ILE A 88 4.57 5.49 2.55
N ARG A 89 5.33 4.91 3.49
CA ARG A 89 6.32 5.67 4.25
C ARG A 89 7.68 5.02 4.27
N ASN A 90 8.72 5.86 4.24
CA ASN A 90 10.12 5.49 4.48
C ASN A 90 10.61 4.34 3.59
N CYS A 91 10.18 4.32 2.32
CA CYS A 91 10.59 3.32 1.35
C CYS A 91 11.81 3.86 0.57
N GLY A 92 13.01 3.62 1.10
CA GLY A 92 14.25 4.26 0.66
C GLY A 92 14.71 3.84 -0.73
N GLU A 93 14.47 2.58 -1.07
CA GLU A 93 14.89 1.98 -2.35
C GLU A 93 13.76 1.82 -3.37
N LEU A 94 12.54 2.21 -3.00
CA LEU A 94 11.35 2.04 -3.84
C LEU A 94 11.43 2.94 -5.08
N ARG A 95 11.39 2.34 -6.27
CA ARG A 95 11.51 3.04 -7.56
C ARG A 95 10.18 3.23 -8.28
N SER A 96 9.29 2.25 -8.19
CA SER A 96 7.96 2.30 -8.76
C SER A 96 6.95 1.71 -7.78
N ILE A 97 5.71 2.19 -7.87
CA ILE A 97 4.56 1.56 -7.24
C ILE A 97 3.61 1.20 -8.38
N GLU A 98 3.12 -0.03 -8.41
CA GLU A 98 2.18 -0.51 -9.42
C GLU A 98 0.85 -0.88 -8.77
N GLY A 99 -0.22 -1.07 -9.55
CA GLY A 99 -1.49 -1.58 -9.06
C GLY A 99 -2.31 -0.69 -8.12
N LEU A 100 -2.00 0.61 -7.96
CA LEU A 100 -2.87 1.54 -7.24
C LEU A 100 -4.23 1.67 -7.94
N ARG A 101 -4.28 1.57 -9.28
CA ARG A 101 -5.50 1.52 -10.12
C ARG A 101 -6.55 0.49 -9.69
N PHE A 102 -6.17 -0.53 -8.92
CA PHE A 102 -7.10 -1.55 -8.42
C PHE A 102 -7.80 -1.13 -7.12
N LEU A 103 -7.30 -0.12 -6.41
CA LEU A 103 -7.86 0.40 -5.17
C LEU A 103 -9.05 1.33 -5.45
N LYS A 104 -10.21 0.73 -5.73
CA LYS A 104 -11.40 1.46 -6.23
C LYS A 104 -12.00 2.44 -5.23
N SER A 105 -11.87 2.17 -3.93
CA SER A 105 -12.34 3.07 -2.87
C SER A 105 -11.30 4.07 -2.39
N LEU A 106 -10.11 4.13 -3.01
CA LEU A 106 -9.03 4.97 -2.51
C LEU A 106 -9.36 6.46 -2.70
N GLU A 107 -9.56 7.16 -1.59
CA GLU A 107 -9.85 8.59 -1.53
C GLU A 107 -8.60 9.43 -1.27
N ARG A 108 -7.63 8.82 -0.55
CA ARG A 108 -6.45 9.49 -0.03
C ARG A 108 -5.18 8.66 -0.22
N LEU A 109 -4.15 9.26 -0.81
CA LEU A 109 -2.84 8.66 -0.96
C LEU A 109 -1.77 9.58 -0.38
N SER A 110 -0.96 9.05 0.53
CA SER A 110 0.18 9.77 1.12
C SER A 110 1.47 8.98 0.91
N ILE A 111 2.45 9.58 0.26
CA ILE A 111 3.77 8.99 0.02
C ILE A 111 4.81 9.91 0.64
N ILE A 112 5.48 9.43 1.70
CA ILE A 112 6.40 10.26 2.50
C ILE A 112 7.73 9.51 2.68
N GLY A 113 8.85 10.17 2.37
CA GLY A 113 10.17 9.60 2.61
C GLY A 113 10.50 8.46 1.64
N CYS A 114 10.11 8.60 0.37
CA CYS A 114 10.42 7.66 -0.71
C CYS A 114 11.33 8.33 -1.76
N PRO A 115 12.61 8.59 -1.43
CA PRO A 115 13.48 9.50 -2.21
C PRO A 115 13.83 8.96 -3.60
N LYS A 116 13.76 7.64 -3.83
CA LYS A 116 14.08 7.01 -5.13
C LYS A 116 12.86 6.72 -5.99
N LEU A 117 11.66 7.09 -5.54
CA LEU A 117 10.42 6.82 -6.26
C LEU A 117 10.36 7.67 -7.52
N LEU A 118 10.35 7.00 -8.67
CA LEU A 118 10.34 7.59 -10.00
C LEU A 118 8.96 7.57 -10.64
N GLN A 119 8.12 6.60 -10.28
CA GLN A 119 6.87 6.36 -11.00
C GLN A 119 5.76 5.77 -10.13
N LEU A 120 4.52 6.10 -10.49
CA LEU A 120 3.29 5.49 -9.97
C LEU A 120 2.52 4.90 -11.15
N ASP A 121 2.06 3.67 -10.99
CA ASP A 121 1.22 2.89 -11.91
C ASP A 121 1.63 2.96 -13.38
N GLU A 122 2.49 2.03 -13.80
CA GLU A 122 2.72 1.79 -15.23
C GLU A 122 1.55 1.04 -15.88
N GLY A 123 1.09 1.56 -17.01
CA GLY A 123 0.30 0.81 -17.99
C GLY A 123 -0.92 1.57 -18.48
N ASP A 124 -0.85 1.93 -19.77
CA ASP A 124 -1.88 2.32 -20.74
C ASP A 124 -3.10 3.11 -20.23
N GLU A 125 -3.38 4.23 -20.88
CA GLU A 125 -4.42 5.24 -20.64
C GLU A 125 -5.88 4.74 -20.50
N GLN A 126 -6.14 3.43 -20.42
CA GLN A 126 -7.48 2.85 -20.49
C GLN A 126 -7.96 1.99 -19.30
N VAL A 127 -7.16 1.68 -18.27
CA VAL A 127 -7.61 0.70 -17.24
C VAL A 127 -7.49 1.22 -15.81
N GLY A 128 -8.62 1.70 -15.28
CA GLY A 128 -8.84 1.93 -13.85
C GLY A 128 -8.47 3.34 -13.38
N SER A 129 -9.32 4.32 -13.65
CA SER A 129 -9.18 5.65 -13.05
C SER A 129 -9.41 5.55 -11.53
N LEU A 130 -8.49 6.13 -10.75
CA LEU A 130 -8.66 6.44 -9.32
C LEU A 130 -9.69 7.58 -9.18
N THR A 131 -10.93 7.33 -9.60
CA THR A 131 -11.97 8.37 -9.74
C THR A 131 -12.37 9.01 -8.41
N LEU A 132 -12.13 8.32 -7.30
CA LEU A 132 -12.46 8.79 -5.96
C LEU A 132 -11.28 9.44 -5.24
N LEU A 133 -10.05 9.26 -5.75
CA LEU A 133 -8.89 9.90 -5.16
C LEU A 133 -9.12 11.41 -5.27
N HIS A 134 -8.95 12.15 -4.19
CA HIS A 134 -9.07 13.61 -4.22
C HIS A 134 -7.99 14.31 -3.40
N GLU A 135 -7.32 13.57 -2.51
CA GLU A 135 -6.18 14.02 -1.72
C GLU A 135 -4.93 13.20 -2.05
N LEU A 136 -3.89 13.89 -2.53
CA LEU A 136 -2.59 13.30 -2.84
C LEU A 136 -1.49 14.12 -2.14
N TRP A 137 -0.79 13.46 -1.22
CA TRP A 137 0.37 14.01 -0.53
C TRP A 137 1.63 13.27 -0.95
N ILE A 138 2.60 14.02 -1.46
CA ILE A 138 3.89 13.46 -1.86
C ILE A 138 4.98 14.33 -1.23
N HIS A 139 5.76 13.74 -0.35
CA HIS A 139 6.82 14.43 0.39
C HIS A 139 8.12 13.65 0.33
N ASN A 140 9.22 14.38 0.08
CA ASN A 140 10.56 13.81 0.05
C ASN A 140 10.67 12.64 -0.95
N THR A 141 10.25 12.89 -2.20
CA THR A 141 10.36 11.98 -3.35
C THR A 141 10.90 12.72 -4.57
N VAL A 142 11.52 12.01 -5.52
CA VAL A 142 11.93 12.58 -6.81
C VAL A 142 10.82 12.56 -7.86
N LEU A 143 9.73 11.84 -7.60
CA LEU A 143 8.55 11.69 -8.46
C LEU A 143 7.99 13.03 -8.95
N LEU A 144 7.91 14.03 -8.05
CA LEU A 144 7.40 15.38 -8.36
C LEU A 144 8.23 16.13 -9.42
N LYS A 145 9.46 15.70 -9.68
CA LYS A 145 10.32 16.28 -10.72
C LYS A 145 10.07 15.66 -12.10
N MET A 146 9.38 14.52 -12.19
CA MET A 146 9.33 13.71 -13.42
C MET A 146 7.94 13.54 -14.02
N VAL A 147 6.86 13.69 -13.25
CA VAL A 147 5.49 13.52 -13.77
C VAL A 147 4.81 14.88 -13.91
N PRO A 148 4.34 15.28 -15.11
CA PRO A 148 3.31 16.29 -15.20
C PRO A 148 2.04 15.65 -14.65
N LEU A 149 1.75 15.88 -13.36
CA LEU A 149 0.53 15.40 -12.72
C LEU A 149 -0.68 16.10 -13.36
N LYS A 150 -1.10 15.62 -14.53
CA LYS A 150 -2.41 15.91 -15.12
C LYS A 150 -3.42 15.02 -14.41
N ALA A 151 -3.73 15.34 -13.16
CA ALA A 151 -4.71 14.60 -12.39
C ALA A 151 -5.60 15.57 -11.60
N PRO A 152 -6.88 15.25 -11.35
CA PRO A 152 -7.85 16.17 -10.75
C PRO A 152 -7.67 16.39 -9.23
N PHE A 153 -6.49 16.09 -8.68
CA PHE A 153 -6.26 15.96 -7.24
C PHE A 153 -5.58 17.21 -6.66
N ARG A 154 -5.91 17.54 -5.40
CA ARG A 154 -5.22 18.62 -4.68
C ARG A 154 -3.84 18.14 -4.26
N LEU A 155 -2.80 18.68 -4.90
CA LEU A 155 -1.42 18.55 -4.43
C LEU A 155 -1.21 19.51 -3.27
N SER A 156 -0.86 18.99 -2.10
CA SER A 156 -0.37 19.85 -1.02
C SER A 156 1.06 19.47 -0.66
N ASN A 157 1.95 20.42 -0.94
CA ASN A 157 3.32 20.45 -0.45
C ASN A 157 3.30 21.23 0.87
N VAL A 158 3.14 20.55 1.99
CA VAL A 158 3.34 21.16 3.32
C VAL A 158 4.32 20.33 4.11
#